data_AF-A0A2M9E3Q3-F1
#
_entry.id   AF-A0A2M9E3Q3-F1
#
_cell.length_a   1.000
_cell.length_b   1.000
_cell.length_c   1.000
_cell.angle_alpha   90.00
_cell.angle_beta   90.00
_cell.angle_gamma   90.00
#
_symmetry.space_group_name_H-M   'P 1'
#
loop_
_entity.id
_entity.type
_entity.pdbx_description
1 polymer ?
#
loop_
_entity_poly.entity_id
_entity_poly.type
_entity_poly.pdbx_seq_one_letter_code
_entity_poly.pdbx_strand_id
1 'polypeptide(L)'
;MRLKKFSDAARRRLYAAHIHSVLLRLIGETFRTSEAVHEVIAPGYSQRPDPATGSIRDQYLISVKVPRMAWREIDFFNLEQVDPIEAIARFDHVREMTKTGIFRRIDPME
;
A
#
# COMPACT_ATOMS: atom_id res chain seq x y z
N MET A 1 3.36 22.47 -23.99
CA MET A 1 3.89 21.15 -23.55
C MET A 1 2.79 20.10 -23.70
N ARG A 2 2.96 19.12 -24.60
CA ARG A 2 1.94 18.07 -24.83
C ARG A 2 2.21 16.92 -23.85
N LEU A 3 1.42 16.85 -22.77
CA LEU A 3 1.54 15.77 -21.77
C LEU A 3 1.19 14.44 -22.43
N LYS A 4 2.17 13.53 -22.53
CA LYS A 4 1.96 12.19 -23.06
C LYS A 4 1.19 11.40 -22.01
N LYS A 5 -0.03 10.95 -22.35
CA LYS A 5 -0.84 10.12 -21.43
C LYS A 5 -0.13 8.79 -21.21
N PHE A 6 -0.06 8.35 -19.95
CA PHE A 6 0.38 6.99 -19.62
C PHE A 6 -0.55 5.96 -20.25
N SER A 7 0.00 4.83 -20.69
CA SER A 7 -0.81 3.66 -21.02
C SER A 7 -1.55 3.16 -19.76
N ASP A 8 -2.65 2.44 -19.94
CA ASP A 8 -3.40 1.88 -18.82
C ASP A 8 -2.54 0.97 -17.93
N ALA A 9 -1.66 0.18 -18.53
CA ALA A 9 -0.72 -0.67 -17.81
C ALA A 9 0.27 0.15 -16.97
N ALA A 10 0.84 1.22 -17.54
CA ALA A 10 1.74 2.11 -16.81
C ALA A 10 1.02 2.82 -15.65
N ARG A 11 -0.22 3.28 -15.88
CA ARG A 11 -1.05 3.91 -14.84
C ARG A 11 -1.34 2.95 -13.69
N ARG A 12 -1.70 1.69 -13.98
CA ARG A 12 -1.95 0.66 -12.95
C ARG A 12 -0.70 0.35 -12.14
N ARG A 13 0.47 0.22 -12.79
CA ARG A 13 1.75 0.01 -12.11
C ARG A 13 2.08 1.17 -11.17
N LEU A 14 1.97 2.41 -11.65
CA LEU A 14 2.22 3.61 -10.86
C LEU A 14 1.24 3.71 -9.67
N TYR A 15 -0.03 3.39 -9.88
CA TYR A 15 -1.03 3.38 -8.80
C TYR A 15 -0.74 2.31 -7.74
N ALA A 16 -0.37 1.10 -8.16
CA ALA A 16 0.05 0.06 -7.24
C ALA A 16 1.27 0.49 -6.42
N ALA A 17 2.32 1.00 -7.07
CA ALA A 17 3.50 1.52 -6.37
C ALA A 17 3.11 2.63 -5.38
N HIS A 18 2.26 3.58 -5.80
CA HIS A 18 1.80 4.68 -4.97
C HIS A 18 1.09 4.21 -3.69
N ILE A 19 0.14 3.27 -3.78
CA ILE A 19 -0.56 2.74 -2.59
C ILE A 19 0.43 2.15 -1.59
N HIS A 20 1.37 1.34 -2.07
CA HIS A 20 2.36 0.70 -1.20
C HIS A 20 3.35 1.71 -0.61
N SER A 21 3.78 2.72 -1.38
CA SER A 21 4.63 3.80 -0.88
C SER A 21 3.96 4.63 0.20
N VAL A 22 2.64 4.89 0.09
CA VAL A 22 1.88 5.61 1.13
C VAL A 22 1.87 4.80 2.42
N LEU A 23 1.58 3.49 2.35
CA LEU A 23 1.63 2.61 3.53
C LEU A 23 3.03 2.59 4.15
N LEU A 24 4.06 2.38 3.33
CA LEU A 24 5.46 2.35 3.77
C LEU A 24 5.81 3.65 4.52
N ARG A 25 5.42 4.80 3.97
CA ARG A 25 5.68 6.10 4.59
C ARG A 25 4.95 6.25 5.93
N LEU A 26 3.67 5.92 5.98
CA LEU A 26 2.86 6.09 7.20
C LEU A 26 3.31 5.15 8.33
N ILE A 27 3.59 3.88 8.02
CA ILE A 27 4.09 2.91 9.00
C ILE A 27 5.45 3.37 9.57
N GLY A 28 6.35 3.82 8.70
CA GLY A 28 7.64 4.35 9.13
C GLY A 28 7.49 5.58 10.04
N GLU A 29 6.57 6.49 9.71
CA GLU A 29 6.27 7.66 10.54
C GLU A 29 5.69 7.27 11.90
N THR A 30 4.81 6.27 11.96
CA THR A 30 4.28 5.72 13.21
C THR A 30 5.40 5.18 14.10
N PHE A 31 6.30 4.37 13.54
CA PHE A 31 7.43 3.83 14.30
C PHE A 31 8.45 4.89 14.73
N ARG A 32 8.65 5.93 13.91
CA ARG A 32 9.51 7.08 14.23
C ARG A 32 8.92 7.92 15.36
N THR A 33 7.61 8.02 15.44
CA THR A 33 6.91 8.91 16.39
C THR A 33 6.97 8.40 17.83
N SER A 34 6.92 7.09 18.05
CA SER A 34 6.97 6.50 19.38
C SER A 34 7.70 5.18 19.36
N GLU A 35 8.70 5.00 20.22
CA GLU A 35 9.43 3.73 20.36
C GLU A 35 8.59 2.62 21.01
N ALA A 36 7.54 2.98 21.75
CA ALA A 36 6.65 2.04 22.45
C ALA A 36 5.71 1.27 21.50
N VAL A 37 5.57 1.71 20.24
CA VAL A 37 4.75 1.01 19.25
C VAL A 37 5.53 -0.19 18.72
N HIS A 38 5.19 -1.41 19.09
CA HIS A 38 5.92 -2.62 18.65
C HIS A 38 5.35 -3.25 17.37
N GLU A 39 4.12 -2.92 17.00
CA GLU A 39 3.43 -3.43 15.81
C GLU A 39 2.48 -2.36 15.26
N VAL A 40 2.28 -2.36 13.94
CA VAL A 40 1.31 -1.50 13.24
C VAL A 40 0.47 -2.36 12.32
N ILE A 41 -0.86 -2.29 12.47
CA ILE A 41 -1.83 -2.79 11.49
C ILE A 41 -2.31 -1.58 10.68
N ALA A 42 -2.06 -1.61 9.37
CA ALA A 42 -2.34 -0.50 8.46
C ALA A 42 -3.28 -0.95 7.33
N PRO A 43 -4.60 -0.78 7.49
CA PRO A 43 -5.56 -0.98 6.42
C PRO A 43 -5.61 0.25 5.49
N GLY A 44 -5.52 0.01 4.18
CA GLY A 44 -5.58 1.05 3.14
C GLY A 44 -6.83 0.89 2.28
N TYR A 45 -7.69 1.91 2.28
CA TYR A 45 -8.87 1.97 1.43
C TYR A 45 -8.77 3.08 0.37
N SER A 46 -9.58 2.94 -0.67
CA SER A 46 -9.86 4.03 -1.62
C SER A 46 -11.37 4.22 -1.74
N GLN A 47 -11.79 5.46 -1.91
CA GLN A 47 -13.17 5.79 -2.22
C GLN A 47 -13.49 5.45 -3.68
N ARG A 48 -14.46 4.56 -3.89
CA ARG A 48 -14.86 4.10 -5.24
C ARG A 48 -16.38 4.13 -5.40
N PRO A 49 -16.89 4.44 -6.60
CA PRO A 49 -18.31 4.34 -6.86
C PRO A 49 -18.75 2.86 -6.84
N ASP A 50 -19.84 2.60 -6.13
CA ASP A 50 -20.55 1.33 -6.17
C ASP A 50 -21.18 1.15 -7.57
N PRO A 51 -20.89 0.05 -8.30
CA PRO A 51 -21.38 -0.11 -9.67
C PRO A 51 -22.90 -0.19 -9.81
N ALA A 52 -23.62 -0.58 -8.75
CA ALA A 52 -25.06 -0.72 -8.79
C ALA A 52 -25.79 0.60 -8.45
N THR A 53 -25.20 1.42 -7.58
CA THR A 53 -25.87 2.62 -7.03
C THR A 53 -25.19 3.94 -7.37
N GLY A 54 -23.94 3.92 -7.84
CA GLY A 54 -23.11 5.11 -8.05
C GLY A 54 -22.61 5.76 -6.74
N SER A 55 -23.04 5.27 -5.58
CA SER A 55 -22.64 5.83 -4.28
C SER A 55 -21.15 5.63 -4.02
N ILE A 56 -20.47 6.66 -3.50
CA ILE A 56 -19.05 6.56 -3.12
C ILE A 56 -18.96 5.79 -1.81
N ARG A 57 -18.18 4.71 -1.81
CA ARG A 57 -17.95 3.86 -0.63
C ARG A 57 -16.46 3.59 -0.46
N ASP A 58 -16.07 3.37 0.78
CA ASP A 58 -14.71 2.93 1.09
C ASP A 58 -14.55 1.47 0.69
N GLN A 59 -13.54 1.20 -0.13
CA GLN A 59 -13.12 -0.15 -0.48
C GLN A 59 -11.68 -0.35 0.00
N TYR A 60 -11.50 -1.21 0.99
CA TYR A 60 -10.19 -1.68 1.42
C TYR A 60 -9.54 -2.46 0.29
N LEU A 61 -8.31 -2.09 -0.05
CA LEU A 61 -7.54 -2.67 -1.15
C LEU A 61 -6.37 -3.51 -0.64
N ILE A 62 -5.89 -3.19 0.56
CA ILE A 62 -4.73 -3.81 1.19
C ILE A 62 -4.86 -3.62 2.70
N SER A 63 -4.43 -4.61 3.48
CA SER A 63 -4.12 -4.46 4.90
C SER A 63 -2.79 -5.14 5.17
N VAL A 64 -1.97 -4.55 6.03
CA VAL A 64 -0.65 -5.09 6.39
C VAL A 64 -0.42 -4.97 7.89
N LYS A 65 0.11 -6.03 8.50
CA LYS A 65 0.57 -6.06 9.88
C LYS A 65 2.09 -6.10 9.91
N VAL A 66 2.69 -5.09 10.51
CA VAL A 66 4.13 -4.87 10.50
C VAL A 66 4.66 -4.88 11.94
N PRO A 67 5.45 -5.88 12.33
CA PRO A 67 6.24 -5.84 13.56
C PRO A 67 7.44 -4.89 13.42
N ARG A 68 7.73 -4.08 14.45
CA ARG A 68 8.86 -3.14 14.46
C ARG A 68 10.20 -3.83 14.21
N MET A 69 10.40 -5.02 14.75
CA MET A 69 11.67 -5.73 14.60
C MET A 69 11.93 -6.10 13.14
N ALA A 70 10.91 -6.59 12.43
CA ALA A 70 10.99 -6.87 10.99
C ALA A 70 11.13 -5.59 10.15
N TRP A 71 10.47 -4.49 10.56
CA TRP A 71 10.61 -3.19 9.90
C TRP A 71 12.06 -2.69 9.85
N ARG A 72 12.83 -2.94 10.91
CA ARG A 72 14.25 -2.55 11.01
C ARG A 72 15.17 -3.30 10.03
N GLU A 73 14.69 -4.35 9.38
CA GLU A 73 15.45 -5.08 8.35
C GLU A 73 15.46 -4.37 6.99
N ILE A 74 14.58 -3.37 6.78
CA ILE A 74 14.62 -2.55 5.58
C ILE A 74 15.83 -1.63 5.64
N ASP A 75 16.68 -1.68 4.61
CA ASP A 75 17.81 -0.76 4.47
C ASP A 75 17.32 0.61 3.97
N PHE A 76 17.00 1.49 4.91
CA PHE A 76 16.60 2.87 4.63
C PHE A 76 17.76 3.75 4.15
N PHE A 77 19.02 3.33 4.27
CA PHE A 77 20.16 4.05 3.69
C PHE A 77 20.27 3.83 2.18
N ASN A 78 19.72 2.73 1.67
CA ASN A 78 19.66 2.39 0.24
C ASN A 78 18.22 2.42 -0.31
N LEU A 79 17.42 3.40 0.13
CA LEU A 79 15.99 3.48 -0.16
C LEU A 79 15.66 3.53 -1.66
N GLU A 80 16.55 4.06 -2.50
CA GLU A 80 16.36 4.13 -3.95
C GLU A 80 16.25 2.75 -4.62
N GLN A 81 16.78 1.70 -4.00
CA GLN A 81 16.72 0.33 -4.48
C GLN A 81 15.54 -0.47 -3.89
N VAL A 82 14.79 0.14 -2.95
CA VAL A 82 13.66 -0.52 -2.29
C VAL A 82 12.41 -0.37 -3.14
N ASP A 83 11.94 -1.47 -3.73
CA ASP A 83 10.59 -1.51 -4.33
C ASP A 83 9.54 -1.52 -3.21
N PRO A 84 8.64 -0.53 -3.14
CA PRO A 84 7.65 -0.43 -2.07
C PRO A 84 6.64 -1.59 -2.08
N ILE A 85 6.32 -2.14 -3.26
CA ILE A 85 5.40 -3.28 -3.38
C ILE A 85 6.05 -4.51 -2.75
N GLU A 86 7.31 -4.79 -3.10
CA GLU A 86 8.07 -5.92 -2.54
C GLU A 86 8.35 -5.71 -1.04
N ALA A 87 8.70 -4.49 -0.62
CA ALA A 87 8.95 -4.17 0.78
C ALA A 87 7.73 -4.46 1.67
N ILE A 88 6.53 -4.03 1.25
CA ILE A 88 5.30 -4.32 1.98
C ILE A 88 4.94 -5.81 1.93
N ALA A 89 5.20 -6.49 0.80
CA ALA A 89 4.89 -7.90 0.62
C ALA A 89 5.71 -8.84 1.52
N ARG A 90 6.82 -8.35 2.12
CA ARG A 90 7.61 -9.10 3.12
C ARG A 90 6.88 -9.31 4.44
N PHE A 91 5.87 -8.49 4.74
CA PHE A 91 5.11 -8.57 5.99
C PHE A 91 3.85 -9.41 5.82
N ASP A 92 3.21 -9.73 6.94
CA ASP A 92 1.87 -10.32 6.95
C ASP A 92 0.89 -9.31 6.31
N HIS A 93 0.28 -9.68 5.19
CA HIS A 93 -0.59 -8.77 4.42
C HIS A 93 -1.74 -9.50 3.73
N VAL A 94 -2.87 -8.80 3.60
CA VAL A 94 -4.02 -9.22 2.79
C VAL A 94 -4.17 -8.22 1.65
N ARG A 95 -4.04 -8.70 0.41
CA ARG A 95 -4.23 -7.92 -0.82
C ARG A 95 -4.67 -8.83 -1.94
N GLU A 96 -5.76 -8.48 -2.62
CA GLU A 96 -6.16 -9.13 -3.86
C GLU A 96 -5.85 -8.22 -5.05
N MET A 97 -4.75 -8.52 -5.75
CA MET A 97 -4.27 -7.72 -6.88
C MET A 97 -3.86 -8.61 -8.05
N THR A 98 -4.33 -8.29 -9.26
CA THR A 98 -3.88 -8.99 -10.47
C THR A 98 -2.40 -8.69 -10.76
N LYS A 99 -1.73 -9.53 -11.56
CA LYS A 99 -0.37 -9.26 -12.07
C LYS A 99 -0.25 -7.90 -12.80
N THR A 100 -1.37 -7.37 -13.30
CA THR A 100 -1.45 -6.08 -14.00
C THR A 100 -1.78 -4.90 -13.08
N GLY A 101 -1.83 -5.09 -11.76
CA GLY A 101 -2.03 -4.02 -10.77
C GLY A 101 -3.49 -3.62 -10.55
N ILE A 102 -4.46 -4.49 -10.84
CA ILE A 102 -5.87 -4.23 -10.56
C ILE A 102 -6.21 -4.77 -9.18
N PHE A 103 -6.57 -3.87 -8.26
CA PHE A 103 -6.99 -4.22 -6.90
C PHE A 103 -8.47 -4.57 -6.84
N ARG A 104 -8.79 -5.63 -6.09
CA ARG A 104 -10.13 -5.97 -5.64
C ARG A 104 -10.29 -5.64 -4.16
N ARG A 105 -11.55 -5.58 -3.73
CA ARG A 105 -11.89 -5.35 -2.33
C ARG A 105 -11.41 -6.54 -1.49
N ILE A 106 -10.84 -6.24 -0.33
CA ILE A 106 -10.54 -7.21 0.73
C ILE A 106 -11.27 -6.84 2.02
N ASP A 107 -11.38 -7.79 2.93
CA ASP A 107 -11.68 -7.50 4.33
C ASP A 107 -10.35 -7.30 5.07
N PRO A 108 -10.18 -6.20 5.84
CA PRO A 108 -8.92 -5.90 6.49
C PRO A 108 -8.66 -6.84 7.68
N MET A 109 -7.39 -6.98 8.05
CA MET A 109 -6.97 -7.65 9.29
C MET A 109 -7.56 -6.97 10.54
N GLU A 110 -7.80 -7.77 11.58
CA GLU A 110 -8.23 -7.34 12.93
C GLU A 110 -7.04 -7.13 13.88
#